data_AF-A0A935SVY1-F1
#
_entry.id   AF-A0A935SVY1-F1
#
_cell.length_a   1.000
_cell.length_b   1.000
_cell.length_c   1.000
_cell.angle_alpha   90.00
_cell.angle_beta   90.00
_cell.angle_gamma   90.00
#
_symmetry.space_group_name_H-M   'P 1'
#
loop_
_entity.id
_entity.type
_entity.pdbx_description
1 polymer ?
#
loop_
_entity_poly.entity_id
_entity_poly.type
_entity_poly.pdbx_seq_one_letter_code
_entity_poly.pdbx_strand_id
1 'polypeptide(L)'
;MRYIVFLIVIFVTPIAAMAQSSGGSGLPAGDVGPIRSSAAYAEVLLRKTELQAELEAVLPDYTEENPKVIDARFEIGILTRDIDRIYAVRPTEVGKLTLALGKLLVKRAALETELQRLQRSYNKDHPEVKRAKRRIEIFESSIKQILG
;
A
#
# COMPACT_ATOMS: atom_id res chain seq x y z
N MET A 1 -63.71 -8.42 39.42
CA MET A 1 -64.13 -7.51 38.34
C MET A 1 -62.90 -6.95 37.66
N ARG A 2 -62.95 -6.87 36.31
CA ARG A 2 -61.97 -6.28 35.38
C ARG A 2 -60.85 -7.21 34.89
N TYR A 3 -61.25 -8.05 33.93
CA TYR A 3 -60.41 -8.61 32.87
C TYR A 3 -59.78 -7.46 32.06
N ILE A 4 -58.47 -7.48 31.86
CA ILE A 4 -57.81 -6.70 30.81
C ILE A 4 -57.14 -7.70 29.88
N VAL A 5 -57.82 -7.87 28.75
CA VAL A 5 -57.45 -8.66 27.59
C VAL A 5 -56.20 -8.05 26.97
N PHE A 6 -55.07 -8.75 27.05
CA PHE A 6 -53.86 -8.39 26.33
C PHE A 6 -54.02 -8.86 24.87
N LEU A 7 -54.40 -7.92 24.02
CA LEU A 7 -54.68 -8.13 22.60
C LEU A 7 -53.34 -8.26 21.86
N ILE A 8 -53.04 -9.50 21.46
CA ILE A 8 -51.93 -9.87 20.58
C ILE A 8 -52.17 -9.21 19.21
N VAL A 9 -51.35 -8.20 18.87
CA VAL A 9 -51.30 -7.62 17.52
C VAL A 9 -50.15 -8.30 16.78
N ILE A 10 -50.49 -9.29 15.96
CA ILE A 10 -49.62 -9.92 14.98
C ILE A 10 -49.40 -8.91 13.84
N PHE A 11 -48.22 -8.30 13.79
CA PHE A 11 -47.77 -7.54 12.64
C PHE A 11 -47.17 -8.51 11.62
N VAL A 12 -47.97 -8.88 10.62
CA VAL A 12 -47.52 -9.54 9.39
C VAL A 12 -46.89 -8.47 8.50
N THR A 13 -45.58 -8.53 8.30
CA THR A 13 -44.89 -7.77 7.24
C THR A 13 -44.15 -8.71 6.29
N PRO A 14 -44.13 -8.38 4.99
CA PRO A 14 -43.94 -9.35 3.92
C PRO A 14 -42.47 -9.76 3.75
N ILE A 15 -42.30 -11.01 3.33
CA ILE A 15 -41.05 -11.64 2.92
C ILE A 15 -40.40 -10.79 1.82
N ALA A 16 -39.30 -10.11 2.16
CA ALA A 16 -38.39 -9.55 1.17
C ALA A 16 -37.65 -10.71 0.51
N ALA A 17 -38.15 -11.15 -0.65
CA ALA A 17 -37.44 -12.03 -1.56
C ALA A 17 -36.20 -11.29 -2.09
N MET A 18 -35.04 -11.49 -1.45
CA MET A 18 -33.76 -11.13 -2.04
C MET A 18 -33.48 -12.12 -3.17
N ALA A 19 -33.77 -11.67 -4.38
CA ALA A 19 -33.35 -12.31 -5.61
C ALA A 19 -31.81 -12.44 -5.62
N GLN A 20 -31.31 -13.68 -5.55
CA GLN A 20 -29.96 -13.99 -5.97
C GLN A 20 -29.89 -13.77 -7.48
N SER A 21 -29.30 -12.66 -7.92
CA SER A 21 -28.87 -12.50 -9.30
C SER A 21 -27.63 -13.37 -9.51
N SER A 22 -27.85 -14.63 -9.88
CA SER A 22 -26.86 -15.47 -10.51
C SER A 22 -26.58 -14.94 -11.93
N GLY A 23 -25.31 -14.66 -12.23
CA GLY A 23 -24.82 -14.61 -13.61
C GLY A 23 -24.73 -13.21 -14.22
N GLY A 24 -23.50 -12.70 -14.27
CA GLY A 24 -23.12 -11.50 -15.02
C GLY A 24 -21.64 -11.57 -15.39
N SER A 25 -21.32 -12.47 -16.31
CA SER A 25 -20.04 -12.55 -17.02
C SER A 25 -19.76 -11.25 -17.79
N GLY A 26 -18.56 -10.71 -17.62
CA GLY A 26 -18.01 -9.68 -18.51
C GLY A 26 -17.52 -8.43 -17.78
N LEU A 27 -16.45 -8.54 -17.01
CA LEU A 27 -15.69 -7.34 -16.63
C LEU A 27 -14.84 -6.92 -17.83
N PRO A 28 -14.95 -5.65 -18.30
CA PRO A 28 -14.13 -5.15 -19.38
C PRO A 28 -12.67 -5.11 -18.93
N ALA A 29 -11.75 -5.26 -19.90
CA ALA A 29 -10.33 -5.04 -19.69
C ALA A 29 -10.11 -3.63 -19.09
N GLY A 30 -9.89 -3.56 -17.78
CA GLY A 30 -9.84 -2.29 -17.05
C GLY A 30 -10.18 -2.38 -15.56
N ASP A 31 -10.66 -3.51 -15.05
CA ASP A 31 -10.98 -3.64 -13.64
C ASP A 31 -9.72 -3.88 -12.77
N VAL A 32 -8.99 -2.78 -12.50
CA VAL A 32 -7.91 -2.71 -11.49
C VAL A 32 -8.45 -2.80 -10.05
N GLY A 33 -9.77 -2.95 -9.86
CA GLY A 33 -10.45 -3.01 -8.56
C GLY A 33 -9.79 -3.95 -7.54
N PRO A 34 -9.46 -5.21 -7.90
CA PRO A 34 -8.78 -6.14 -6.98
C PRO A 34 -7.35 -5.73 -6.59
N ILE A 35 -6.65 -4.99 -7.47
CA ILE A 35 -5.27 -4.54 -7.21
C ILE A 35 -5.29 -3.32 -6.28
N ARG A 36 -6.18 -2.35 -6.51
CA ARG A 36 -6.35 -1.16 -5.65
C ARG A 36 -6.88 -1.49 -4.26
N SER A 37 -7.63 -2.59 -4.13
CA SER A 37 -8.10 -3.09 -2.83
C SER A 37 -7.13 -4.06 -2.16
N SER A 38 -5.98 -4.36 -2.79
CA SER A 38 -4.99 -5.27 -2.22
C SER A 38 -4.31 -4.66 -0.98
N ALA A 39 -3.93 -5.54 -0.04
CA ALA A 39 -3.26 -5.12 1.18
C ALA A 39 -1.85 -4.55 0.90
N ALA A 40 -1.15 -5.07 -0.12
CA ALA A 40 0.13 -4.50 -0.53
C ALA A 40 -0.01 -3.06 -1.01
N TYR A 41 -1.02 -2.79 -1.85
CA TYR A 41 -1.28 -1.44 -2.36
C TYR A 41 -1.60 -0.47 -1.23
N ALA A 42 -2.50 -0.84 -0.32
CA ALA A 42 -2.90 0.01 0.79
C ALA A 42 -1.71 0.40 1.70
N GLU A 43 -0.82 -0.55 2.00
CA GLU A 43 0.36 -0.31 2.82
C GLU A 43 1.34 0.68 2.16
N VAL A 44 1.64 0.49 0.86
CA VAL A 44 2.56 1.38 0.14
C VAL A 44 1.93 2.78 -0.05
N LEU A 45 0.63 2.84 -0.33
CA LEU A 45 -0.10 4.09 -0.45
C LEU A 45 -0.10 4.86 0.87
N LEU A 46 -0.39 4.18 1.99
CA LEU A 46 -0.38 4.79 3.32
C LEU A 46 0.96 5.47 3.59
N ARG A 47 2.07 4.74 3.42
CA ARG A 47 3.41 5.30 3.66
C ARG A 47 3.72 6.48 2.75
N LYS A 48 3.33 6.40 1.47
CA LYS A 48 3.50 7.50 0.53
C LYS A 48 2.73 8.75 0.99
N THR A 49 1.49 8.59 1.44
CA THR A 49 0.66 9.69 1.93
C THR A 49 1.20 10.29 3.22
N GLU A 50 1.70 9.46 4.15
CA GLU A 50 2.38 9.94 5.36
C GLU A 50 3.57 10.84 5.01
N LEU A 51 4.45 10.38 4.11
CA LEU A 51 5.60 11.17 3.67
C LEU A 51 5.21 12.44 2.92
N GLN A 52 4.13 12.41 2.13
CA GLN A 52 3.61 13.60 1.48
C GLN A 52 3.11 14.61 2.52
N ALA A 53 2.37 14.17 3.53
CA ALA A 53 1.91 15.04 4.61
C ALA A 53 3.09 15.60 5.43
N GLU A 54 4.09 14.76 5.76
CA GLU A 54 5.32 15.20 6.42
C GLU A 54 6.09 16.22 5.58
N LEU A 55 6.19 16.01 4.26
CA LEU A 55 6.85 16.93 3.35
C LEU A 55 6.15 18.29 3.34
N GLU A 56 4.82 18.31 3.15
CA GLU A 56 4.03 19.55 3.15
C GLU A 56 4.13 20.31 4.48
N ALA A 57 4.28 19.61 5.61
CA ALA A 57 4.49 20.23 6.92
C ALA A 57 5.89 20.87 7.06
N VAL A 58 6.89 20.36 6.34
CA VAL A 58 8.30 20.78 6.44
C VAL A 58 8.65 21.87 5.42
N LEU A 59 7.97 21.93 4.28
CA LEU A 59 8.23 22.92 3.22
C LEU A 59 8.13 24.40 3.64
N PRO A 60 7.29 24.83 4.62
CA PRO A 60 7.29 26.21 5.08
C PRO A 60 8.58 26.64 5.78
N ASP A 61 9.25 25.70 6.45
CA ASP A 61 10.40 25.98 7.31
C ASP A 61 11.74 25.70 6.62
N TYR A 62 11.72 24.95 5.51
CA TYR A 62 12.93 24.45 4.86
C TYR A 62 12.87 24.59 3.35
N THR A 63 14.04 24.85 2.76
CA THR A 63 14.20 24.89 1.30
C THR A 63 14.25 23.48 0.71
N GLU A 64 14.06 23.39 -0.61
CA GLU A 64 14.16 22.15 -1.40
C GLU A 64 15.53 21.45 -1.28
N GLU A 65 16.58 22.19 -0.91
CA GLU A 65 17.93 21.66 -0.70
C GLU A 65 18.12 21.01 0.67
N ASN A 66 17.13 21.12 1.56
CA ASN A 66 17.23 20.51 2.88
C ASN A 66 17.30 18.97 2.76
N PRO A 67 18.25 18.30 3.46
CA PRO A 67 18.37 16.85 3.40
C PRO A 67 17.07 16.09 3.70
N LYS A 68 16.23 16.60 4.60
CA LYS A 68 14.93 15.98 4.93
C LYS A 68 13.97 16.04 3.74
N VAL A 69 13.92 17.17 3.04
CA VAL A 69 13.07 17.36 1.84
C VAL A 69 13.56 16.44 0.72
N ILE A 70 14.86 16.39 0.49
CA ILE A 70 15.47 15.53 -0.53
C ILE A 70 15.16 14.05 -0.23
N ASP A 71 15.33 13.62 1.02
CA ASP A 71 15.10 12.23 1.43
C ASP A 71 13.62 11.84 1.31
N ALA A 72 12.70 12.70 1.77
CA ALA A 72 11.27 12.47 1.64
C ALA A 72 10.83 12.36 0.16
N ARG A 73 11.28 13.29 -0.70
CA ARG A 73 10.98 13.26 -2.14
C ARG A 73 11.54 11.99 -2.80
N PHE A 74 12.74 11.57 -2.40
CA PHE A 74 13.36 10.36 -2.92
C PHE A 74 12.57 9.10 -2.52
N GLU A 75 12.19 8.97 -1.25
CA GLU A 75 11.38 7.83 -0.76
C GLU A 75 10.01 7.80 -1.44
N ILE A 76 9.32 8.94 -1.59
CA ILE A 76 8.06 9.06 -2.34
C ILE A 76 8.23 8.59 -3.79
N GLY A 77 9.36 8.93 -4.42
CA GLY A 77 9.69 8.49 -5.78
C GLY A 77 9.88 6.98 -5.91
N ILE A 78 10.43 6.33 -4.88
CA ILE A 78 10.53 4.85 -4.83
C ILE A 78 9.15 4.23 -4.64
N LEU A 79 8.38 4.70 -3.65
CA LEU A 79 7.05 4.16 -3.35
C LEU A 79 6.08 4.33 -4.53
N THR A 80 6.22 5.40 -5.30
CA THR A 80 5.43 5.60 -6.52
C THR A 80 5.76 4.53 -7.57
N ARG A 81 7.04 4.22 -7.78
CA ARG A 81 7.46 3.13 -8.68
C ARG A 81 6.98 1.77 -8.18
N ASP A 82 6.96 1.55 -6.87
CA ASP A 82 6.43 0.32 -6.27
C ASP A 82 4.92 0.17 -6.47
N ILE A 83 4.16 1.28 -6.40
CA ILE A 83 2.74 1.31 -6.75
C ILE A 83 2.55 0.92 -8.23
N ASP A 84 3.34 1.47 -9.13
CA ASP A 84 3.27 1.12 -10.55
C ASP A 84 3.60 -0.37 -10.79
N ARG A 85 4.58 -0.90 -10.05
CA ARG A 85 4.93 -2.32 -10.07
C ARG A 85 3.79 -3.21 -9.56
N ILE A 86 3.07 -2.78 -8.51
CA ILE A 86 1.87 -3.46 -8.01
C ILE A 86 0.78 -3.46 -9.09
N TYR A 87 0.58 -2.34 -9.80
CA TYR A 87 -0.38 -2.26 -10.90
C TYR A 87 -0.04 -3.12 -12.11
N ALA A 88 1.24 -3.41 -12.33
CA ALA A 88 1.69 -4.29 -13.40
C ALA A 88 1.45 -5.79 -13.12
N VAL A 89 1.05 -6.16 -11.88
CA VAL A 89 0.74 -7.55 -11.55
C VAL A 89 -0.53 -8.01 -12.25
N ARG A 90 -0.51 -9.22 -12.81
CA ARG A 90 -1.66 -9.76 -13.55
C ARG A 90 -2.84 -9.96 -12.59
N PRO A 91 -4.10 -9.79 -13.05
CA PRO A 91 -5.28 -10.04 -12.21
C PRO A 91 -5.32 -11.45 -11.59
N THR A 92 -4.78 -12.46 -12.28
CA THR A 92 -4.66 -13.85 -11.79
C THR A 92 -3.68 -14.00 -10.63
N GLU A 93 -2.82 -13.02 -10.42
CA GLU A 93 -1.73 -13.04 -9.46
C GLU A 93 -1.96 -12.08 -8.28
N VAL A 94 -3.14 -11.46 -8.19
CA VAL A 94 -3.52 -10.53 -7.12
C VAL A 94 -3.35 -11.16 -5.73
N GLY A 95 -3.49 -12.49 -5.60
CA GLY A 95 -3.22 -13.21 -4.35
C GLY A 95 -1.80 -13.03 -3.80
N LYS A 96 -0.82 -12.65 -4.65
CA LYS A 96 0.55 -12.33 -4.23
C LYS A 96 0.65 -10.96 -3.54
N LEU A 97 -0.31 -10.06 -3.77
CA LEU A 97 -0.34 -8.67 -3.27
C LEU A 97 -0.78 -8.60 -1.79
N THR A 98 -0.01 -9.28 -0.94
CA THR A 98 -0.27 -9.40 0.49
C THR A 98 0.27 -8.22 1.30
N LEU A 99 -0.20 -8.06 2.53
CA LEU A 99 0.33 -7.07 3.47
C LEU A 99 1.85 -7.22 3.69
N ALA A 100 2.35 -8.46 3.72
CA ALA A 100 3.78 -8.74 3.89
C ALA A 100 4.60 -8.17 2.72
N LEU A 101 4.11 -8.31 1.48
CA LEU A 101 4.74 -7.68 0.32
C LEU A 101 4.77 -6.16 0.46
N GLY A 102 3.64 -5.53 0.85
CA GLY A 102 3.58 -4.09 1.09
C GLY A 102 4.64 -3.62 2.09
N LYS A 103 4.78 -4.33 3.22
CA LYS A 103 5.79 -4.02 4.25
C LYS A 103 7.23 -4.20 3.74
N LEU A 104 7.47 -5.19 2.89
CA LEU A 104 8.79 -5.39 2.27
C LEU A 104 9.14 -4.22 1.33
N LEU A 105 8.19 -3.78 0.50
CA LEU A 105 8.37 -2.64 -0.41
C LEU A 105 8.65 -1.36 0.37
N VAL A 106 7.85 -1.05 1.39
CA VAL A 106 8.05 0.12 2.25
C VAL A 106 9.42 0.10 2.93
N LYS A 107 9.81 -1.03 3.53
CA LYS A 107 11.14 -1.16 4.17
C LYS A 107 12.27 -1.03 3.17
N ARG A 108 12.13 -1.57 1.96
CA ARG A 108 13.12 -1.42 0.90
C ARG A 108 13.27 0.05 0.50
N ALA A 109 12.17 0.78 0.33
CA ALA A 109 12.20 2.20 -0.01
C ALA A 109 12.94 3.04 1.04
N ALA A 110 12.71 2.77 2.33
CA ALA A 110 13.43 3.42 3.43
C ALA A 110 14.94 3.10 3.39
N LEU A 111 15.32 1.84 3.11
CA LEU A 111 16.73 1.44 3.00
C LEU A 111 17.43 2.07 1.80
N GLU A 112 16.75 2.18 0.65
CA GLU A 112 17.29 2.88 -0.52
C GLU A 112 17.51 4.37 -0.23
N THR A 113 16.59 4.99 0.52
CA THR A 113 16.73 6.39 0.96
C THR A 113 17.91 6.54 1.93
N GLU A 114 18.07 5.60 2.86
CA GLU A 114 19.25 5.56 3.74
C GLU A 114 20.56 5.44 2.94
N LEU A 115 20.59 4.56 1.92
CA LEU A 115 21.74 4.40 1.04
C LEU A 115 22.02 5.69 0.27
N GLN A 116 21.01 6.33 -0.31
CA GLN A 116 21.16 7.58 -1.05
C GLN A 116 21.76 8.66 -0.16
N ARG A 117 21.30 8.77 1.09
CA ARG A 117 21.86 9.68 2.08
C ARG A 117 23.33 9.35 2.38
N LEU A 118 23.68 8.08 2.60
CA LEU A 118 25.07 7.66 2.84
C LEU A 118 25.97 7.98 1.64
N GLN A 119 25.48 7.83 0.42
CA GLN A 119 26.24 8.12 -0.81
C GLN A 119 26.52 9.62 -1.02
N ARG A 120 25.77 10.52 -0.38
CA ARG A 120 26.11 11.95 -0.36
C ARG A 120 27.29 12.27 0.55
N SER A 121 27.53 11.44 1.58
CA SER A 121 28.59 11.66 2.58
C SER A 121 29.82 10.78 2.35
N TYR A 122 29.64 9.61 1.73
CA TYR A 122 30.68 8.60 1.60
C TYR A 122 30.80 8.08 0.17
N ASN A 123 32.01 7.64 -0.17
CA ASN A 123 32.24 6.96 -1.45
C ASN A 123 31.62 5.55 -1.45
N LYS A 124 31.54 4.96 -2.65
CA LYS A 124 30.96 3.62 -2.88
C LYS A 124 31.68 2.48 -2.14
N ASP A 125 32.93 2.69 -1.74
CA ASP A 125 33.77 1.67 -1.11
C ASP A 125 33.69 1.65 0.41
N HIS A 126 33.05 2.67 1.00
CA HIS A 126 32.84 2.81 2.42
C HIS A 126 32.06 1.59 2.99
N PRO A 127 32.47 1.04 4.15
CA PRO A 127 31.81 -0.12 4.75
C PRO A 127 30.31 0.06 4.97
N GLU A 128 29.86 1.26 5.36
CA GLU A 128 28.44 1.53 5.59
C GLU A 128 27.62 1.50 4.31
N VAL A 129 28.16 2.05 3.21
CA VAL A 129 27.51 2.03 1.89
C VAL A 129 27.38 0.58 1.40
N LYS A 130 28.41 -0.25 1.59
CA LYS A 130 28.37 -1.68 1.26
C LYS A 130 27.35 -2.45 2.10
N ARG A 131 27.27 -2.18 3.41
CA ARG A 131 26.28 -2.79 4.31
C ARG A 131 24.85 -2.41 3.95
N ALA A 132 24.60 -1.13 3.65
CA ALA A 132 23.30 -0.64 3.24
C ALA A 132 22.84 -1.29 1.93
N LYS A 133 23.72 -1.37 0.92
CA LYS A 133 23.45 -2.09 -0.34
C LYS A 133 23.07 -3.55 -0.11
N ARG A 134 23.85 -4.27 0.70
CA ARG A 134 23.57 -5.68 1.00
C ARG A 134 22.22 -5.88 1.70
N ARG A 135 21.80 -4.94 2.57
CA ARG A 135 20.47 -4.97 3.19
C ARG A 135 19.38 -4.82 2.12
N ILE A 136 19.52 -3.87 1.19
CA ILE A 136 18.55 -3.68 0.09
C ILE A 136 18.42 -4.95 -0.75
N GLU A 137 19.54 -5.56 -1.13
CA GLU A 137 19.56 -6.80 -1.93
C GLU A 137 18.77 -7.96 -1.27
N ILE A 138 18.84 -8.09 0.05
CA ILE A 138 18.08 -9.10 0.80
C ILE A 138 16.57 -8.87 0.65
N PHE A 139 16.12 -7.62 0.79
CA PHE A 139 14.72 -7.26 0.61
C PHE A 139 14.27 -7.44 -0.84
N GLU A 140 15.08 -7.01 -1.82
CA GLU A 140 14.80 -7.20 -3.24
C GLU A 140 14.66 -8.67 -3.61
N SER A 141 15.54 -9.54 -3.09
CA SER A 141 15.46 -10.97 -3.34
C SER A 141 14.17 -11.58 -2.79
N SER A 142 13.68 -11.09 -1.65
CA SER A 142 12.42 -11.55 -1.04
C SER A 142 11.21 -11.05 -1.83
N ILE A 143 11.23 -9.78 -2.26
CA ILE A 143 10.19 -9.20 -3.13
C ILE A 143 10.12 -9.95 -4.46
N LYS A 144 11.27 -10.28 -5.05
CA LYS A 144 11.35 -11.06 -6.29
C LYS A 144 10.76 -12.45 -6.12
N GLN A 145 11.03 -13.15 -5.02
CA GLN A 145 10.43 -14.46 -4.74
C GLN A 145 8.89 -14.42 -4.70
N ILE A 146 8.31 -13.33 -4.22
CA ILE A 146 6.85 -13.17 -4.17
C ILE A 146 6.29 -12.85 -5.56
N LEU A 147 6.88 -11.90 -6.28
CA LEU A 147 6.34 -11.41 -7.54
C LEU A 147 6.64 -12.32 -8.73
N GLY A 148 7.79 -13.00 -8.75
CA GLY A 148 8.31 -13.80 -9.86
C GLY A 148 9.36 -13.02 -10.66
#